data_AF-A0A937NEB5-F1
#
_entry.id   AF-A0A937NEB5-F1
#
_cell.length_a   1.000
_cell.length_b   1.000
_cell.length_c   1.000
_cell.angle_alpha   90.00
_cell.angle_beta   90.00
_cell.angle_gamma   90.00
#
_symmetry.space_group_name_H-M   'P 1'
#
loop_
_entity.id
_entity.type
_entity.pdbx_description
1 polymer ?
#
loop_
_entity_poly.entity_id
_entity_poly.type
_entity_poly.pdbx_seq_one_letter_code
_entity_poly.pdbx_strand_id
1 'polypeptide(L)'
;MLAKLAVLDLLDTYVTDDGLKHLTGLTNLSHLSLSGTPVTDDGLRHLTGLTSLRSLDVCDTQVTDEGVMELLEALPDCSIEWGARFDIQWD
;
A
#
# COMPACT_ATOMS: atom_id res chain seq x y z
N MET A 1 18.46 -9.63 11.66
CA MET A 1 18.05 -8.22 11.47
C MET A 1 17.76 -8.00 9.99
N LEU A 2 16.49 -7.89 9.58
CA LEU A 2 16.09 -7.53 8.20
C LEU A 2 15.84 -6.01 8.05
N ALA A 3 16.50 -5.18 8.86
CA ALA A 3 16.17 -3.77 9.06
C ALA A 3 16.79 -2.81 8.01
N LYS A 4 16.78 -3.17 6.72
CA LYS A 4 17.25 -2.28 5.65
C LYS A 4 16.34 -2.23 4.42
N LEU A 5 15.22 -2.93 4.42
CA LEU A 5 14.33 -2.90 3.27
C LEU A 5 13.63 -1.55 3.22
N ALA A 6 13.99 -0.73 2.23
CA ALA A 6 13.37 0.56 1.96
C ALA A 6 12.31 0.46 0.85
N VAL A 7 12.46 -0.53 -0.04
CA VAL A 7 11.58 -0.72 -1.19
C VAL A 7 11.15 -2.18 -1.22
N LEU A 8 9.84 -2.41 -1.34
CA LEU A 8 9.25 -3.73 -1.52
C LEU A 8 8.27 -3.66 -2.69
N ASP A 9 8.52 -4.45 -3.72
CA ASP A 9 7.66 -4.54 -4.89
C ASP A 9 6.94 -5.90 -4.86
N LEU A 10 5.60 -5.86 -4.79
CA LEU A 10 4.70 -7.01 -4.80
C LEU A 10 3.69 -6.90 -5.96
N LEU A 11 4.00 -6.10 -6.99
CA LEU A 11 3.16 -5.92 -8.16
C LEU A 11 2.80 -7.26 -8.82
N ASP A 12 1.52 -7.41 -9.19
CA ASP A 12 0.93 -8.60 -9.82
C ASP A 12 1.21 -9.92 -9.07
N THR A 13 1.40 -9.84 -7.75
CA THR A 13 1.48 -11.03 -6.89
C THR A 13 0.11 -11.36 -6.28
N TYR A 14 0.01 -12.54 -5.65
CA TYR A 14 -1.21 -12.98 -4.96
C TYR A 14 -1.20 -12.65 -3.46
N VAL A 15 -0.60 -11.52 -3.07
CA VAL A 15 -0.62 -11.08 -1.68
C VAL A 15 -2.04 -10.64 -1.29
N THR A 16 -2.49 -11.04 -0.11
CA THR A 16 -3.82 -10.70 0.43
C THR A 16 -3.68 -9.84 1.67
N ASP A 17 -4.81 -9.37 2.22
CA ASP A 17 -4.88 -8.64 3.48
C ASP A 17 -4.14 -9.38 4.62
N ASP A 18 -4.30 -10.70 4.69
CA ASP A 18 -3.58 -11.55 5.65
C ASP A 18 -2.06 -11.52 5.43
N GLY A 19 -1.61 -11.43 4.18
CA GLY A 19 -0.21 -11.30 3.84
C GLY A 19 0.41 -10.01 4.37
N LEU A 20 -0.34 -8.90 4.38
CA LEU A 20 0.15 -7.59 4.83
C LEU A 20 0.47 -7.55 6.33
N LYS A 21 -0.11 -8.44 7.15
CA LYS A 21 0.20 -8.57 8.58
C LYS A 21 1.70 -8.79 8.83
N HIS A 22 2.39 -9.45 7.89
CA HIS A 22 3.82 -9.73 7.98
C HIS A 22 4.71 -8.52 7.68
N LEU A 23 4.16 -7.44 7.14
CA LEU A 23 4.93 -6.23 6.81
C LEU A 23 5.08 -5.27 8.01
N THR A 24 4.26 -5.41 9.05
CA THR A 24 4.20 -4.51 10.22
C THR A 24 5.56 -4.24 10.91
N GLY A 25 6.52 -5.18 10.82
CA GLY A 25 7.86 -5.03 11.37
C GLY A 25 8.87 -4.29 10.47
N LEU A 26 8.49 -3.95 9.23
CA LEU A 26 9.35 -3.30 8.24
C LEU A 26 9.30 -1.77 8.38
N THR A 27 9.58 -1.26 9.58
CA THR A 27 9.42 0.17 9.91
C THR A 27 10.32 1.13 9.12
N ASN A 28 11.29 0.61 8.36
CA ASN A 28 12.14 1.38 7.45
C ASN A 28 11.63 1.40 6.00
N LEU A 29 10.53 0.71 5.70
CA LEU A 29 9.96 0.64 4.37
C LEU A 29 9.44 2.03 3.97
N SER A 30 9.93 2.54 2.84
CA SER A 30 9.55 3.86 2.30
C SER A 30 8.74 3.75 1.01
N HIS A 31 8.86 2.64 0.27
CA HIS A 31 8.11 2.38 -0.96
C HIS A 31 7.54 0.97 -0.93
N LEU A 32 6.24 0.85 -1.22
CA LEU A 32 5.52 -0.41 -1.34
C LEU A 32 4.65 -0.38 -2.59
N SER A 33 4.80 -1.34 -3.49
CA SER A 33 3.82 -1.58 -4.56
C SER A 33 2.99 -2.82 -4.23
N LEU A 34 1.67 -2.67 -4.25
CA LEU A 34 0.64 -3.70 -4.13
C LEU A 34 -0.25 -3.72 -5.39
N SER A 35 0.20 -3.10 -6.48
CA SER A 35 -0.63 -2.96 -7.67
C SER A 35 -0.97 -4.33 -8.27
N GLY A 36 -2.21 -4.52 -8.72
CA GLY A 36 -2.69 -5.78 -9.29
C GLY A 36 -2.87 -6.91 -8.27
N THR A 37 -2.84 -6.62 -6.97
CA THR A 37 -3.07 -7.60 -5.90
C THR A 37 -4.54 -7.61 -5.44
N PRO A 38 -5.05 -8.70 -4.85
CA PRO A 38 -6.42 -8.76 -4.32
C PRO A 38 -6.64 -8.00 -3.00
N VAL A 39 -5.70 -7.15 -2.56
CA VAL A 39 -5.78 -6.37 -1.32
C VAL A 39 -7.02 -5.47 -1.29
N THR A 40 -7.61 -5.34 -0.10
CA THR A 40 -8.79 -4.51 0.20
C THR A 40 -8.45 -3.44 1.25
N ASP A 41 -9.44 -2.61 1.60
CA ASP A 41 -9.33 -1.62 2.69
C ASP A 41 -8.92 -2.25 4.03
N ASP A 42 -9.37 -3.49 4.32
CA ASP A 42 -8.98 -4.20 5.54
C ASP A 42 -7.49 -4.51 5.58
N GLY A 43 -6.88 -4.76 4.42
CA GLY A 43 -5.44 -4.94 4.30
C GLY A 43 -4.64 -3.68 4.62
N LEU A 44 -5.13 -2.51 4.20
CA LEU A 44 -4.44 -1.23 4.44
C LEU A 44 -4.29 -0.90 5.92
N ARG A 45 -5.21 -1.36 6.77
CA ARG A 45 -5.13 -1.17 8.23
C ARG A 45 -3.85 -1.74 8.83
N HIS A 46 -3.28 -2.78 8.22
CA HIS A 46 -2.01 -3.37 8.65
C HIS A 46 -0.79 -2.51 8.30
N LEU A 47 -0.92 -1.51 7.42
CA LEU A 47 0.17 -0.62 6.99
C LEU A 47 0.33 0.62 7.88
N THR A 48 -0.64 0.93 8.74
CA THR A 48 -0.66 2.14 9.61
C THR A 48 0.56 2.29 10.52
N GLY A 49 1.24 1.18 10.86
CA GLY A 49 2.48 1.18 11.64
C GLY A 49 3.76 1.50 10.84
N LEU A 50 3.68 1.57 9.51
CA LEU A 50 4.81 1.83 8.61
C LEU A 50 5.05 3.34 8.47
N THR A 51 5.40 4.01 9.57
CA THR A 51 5.53 5.48 9.62
C THR A 51 6.62 6.08 8.72
N SER A 52 7.51 5.24 8.18
CA SER A 52 8.50 5.63 7.16
C SER A 52 7.99 5.51 5.72
N LEU A 53 6.78 4.97 5.51
CA LEU A 53 6.21 4.81 4.18
C LEU A 53 5.95 6.20 3.58
N ARG A 54 6.38 6.38 2.32
CA ARG A 54 6.29 7.63 1.56
C ARG A 54 5.60 7.44 0.22
N SER A 55 5.63 6.24 -0.32
CA SER A 55 4.98 5.89 -1.58
C SER A 55 4.31 4.53 -1.44
N LEU A 56 3.03 4.49 -1.75
CA LEU A 56 2.21 3.30 -1.82
C LEU A 56 1.47 3.27 -3.16
N ASP A 57 1.65 2.22 -3.93
CA ASP A 57 0.87 1.96 -5.15
C ASP A 57 -0.12 0.83 -4.87
N VAL A 58 -1.41 1.13 -4.93
CA VAL A 58 -2.54 0.20 -4.78
C VAL A 58 -3.46 0.26 -6.01
N CYS A 59 -2.93 0.63 -7.18
CA CYS A 59 -3.69 0.62 -8.42
C CYS A 59 -4.09 -0.82 -8.79
N ASP A 60 -5.25 -0.98 -9.42
CA ASP A 60 -5.82 -2.29 -9.78
C ASP A 60 -5.98 -3.25 -8.58
N THR A 61 -6.29 -2.70 -7.39
CA THR A 61 -6.68 -3.47 -6.20
C THR A 61 -8.18 -3.30 -5.90
N GLN A 62 -8.65 -3.88 -4.80
CA GLN A 62 -10.02 -3.67 -4.29
C GLN A 62 -10.09 -2.54 -3.23
N VAL A 63 -9.04 -1.75 -3.11
CA VAL A 63 -9.00 -0.57 -2.24
C VAL A 63 -9.95 0.50 -2.78
N THR A 64 -10.69 1.12 -1.86
CA THR A 64 -11.63 2.20 -2.16
C THR A 64 -11.07 3.56 -1.76
N ASP A 65 -11.73 4.63 -2.21
CA ASP A 65 -11.44 5.99 -1.75
C ASP A 65 -11.51 6.11 -0.22
N GLU A 66 -12.43 5.41 0.43
CA GLU A 66 -12.58 5.43 1.89
C GLU A 66 -11.35 4.82 2.59
N GLY A 67 -10.87 3.66 2.11
CA GLY A 67 -9.67 3.03 2.65
C GLY A 67 -8.41 3.88 2.47
N VAL A 68 -8.28 4.58 1.34
CA VAL A 68 -7.18 5.53 1.11
C VAL A 68 -7.24 6.71 2.07
N MET A 69 -8.42 7.29 2.27
CA MET A 69 -8.59 8.40 3.21
C MET A 69 -8.29 7.99 4.65
N GLU A 70 -8.77 6.82 5.10
CA GLU A 70 -8.44 6.24 6.41
C GLU A 70 -6.91 6.08 6.57
N LEU A 71 -6.22 5.59 5.53
CA LEU A 71 -4.78 5.40 5.57
C LEU A 71 -4.01 6.75 5.58
N LEU A 72 -4.48 7.77 4.85
CA LEU A 72 -3.88 9.11 4.87
C LEU A 72 -4.06 9.81 6.22
N GLU A 73 -5.16 9.58 6.93
CA GLU A 73 -5.31 10.06 8.31
C GLU A 73 -4.23 9.48 9.23
N ALA A 74 -3.86 8.21 9.03
CA ALA A 74 -2.81 7.54 9.80
C ALA A 74 -1.39 7.89 9.32
N LEU A 75 -1.20 8.10 8.01
CA LEU A 75 0.08 8.31 7.34
C LEU A 75 0.03 9.56 6.43
N PRO A 76 -0.07 10.78 6.99
CA PRO A 76 -0.33 12.00 6.21
C PRO A 76 0.79 12.39 5.24
N ASP A 77 2.01 11.85 5.45
CA ASP A 77 3.16 12.08 4.59
C ASP A 77 3.31 11.02 3.47
N CYS A 78 2.41 10.04 3.38
CA CYS A 78 2.45 8.99 2.38
C CYS A 78 1.70 9.40 1.11
N SER A 79 2.38 9.40 -0.03
CA SER A 79 1.73 9.51 -1.33
C SER A 79 1.13 8.16 -1.70
N ILE A 80 -0.15 8.13 -2.04
CA ILE A 80 -0.87 6.91 -2.42
C ILE A 80 -1.39 7.06 -3.85
N GLU A 81 -1.09 6.10 -4.71
CA GLU A 81 -1.67 5.97 -6.05
C GLU A 81 -2.72 4.85 -6.02
N TRP A 82 -3.97 5.15 -6.37
CA TRP A 82 -5.08 4.20 -6.37
C TRP A 82 -6.02 4.44 -7.56
N GLY A 83 -6.84 3.43 -7.90
CA GLY A 83 -7.72 3.42 -9.06
C GLY A 83 -7.32 2.38 -10.11
N ALA A 84 -8.08 2.29 -11.20
CA ALA A 84 -7.77 1.38 -12.30
C ALA A 84 -6.66 1.99 -13.18
N ARG A 85 -5.61 1.23 -13.52
CA ARG A 85 -4.55 1.68 -14.46
C ARG A 85 -5.08 1.95 -15.88
N PHE A 86 -6.33 1.59 -16.16
CA PHE A 86 -7.01 1.86 -17.43
C PHE A 86 -7.88 3.12 -17.44
N ASP A 87 -8.03 3.82 -16.31
CA ASP A 87 -8.67 5.14 -16.28
C ASP A 87 -7.63 6.24 -16.54
N ILE A 88 -6.95 6.15 -17.69
CA ILE A 88 -6.26 7.30 -18.25
C ILE A 88 -7.32 8.21 -18.88
N GLN A 89 -7.99 9.04 -18.08
CA GLN A 89 -8.44 10.32 -18.60
C GLN A 89 -7.23 11.25 -18.53
N TRP A 90 -6.57 11.41 -19.68
CA TRP A 90 -5.80 12.62 -19.93
C TRP A 90 -6.79 13.78 -19.92
N ASP A 91 -6.85 14.53 -18.81
CA ASP A 91 -7.23 15.95 -18.78
C ASP A 91 -6.33 16.68 -17.77
#